data_AF-A0A8J4XVB5-F1
#
_entry.id   AF-A0A8J4XVB5-F1
#
_cell.length_a   1.000
_cell.length_b   1.000
_cell.length_c   1.000
_cell.angle_alpha   90.00
_cell.angle_beta   90.00
_cell.angle_gamma   90.00
#
_symmetry.space_group_name_H-M   'P 1'
#
loop_
_entity.id
_entity.type
_entity.pdbx_description
1 polymer ?
#
loop_
_entity_poly.entity_id
_entity_poly.type
_entity_poly.pdbx_seq_one_letter_code
_entity_poly.pdbx_strand_id
1 'polypeptide(L)'
;MELVNQVICRSFLTQSPTTPAPSEYSLVATLPAGAWNIEVQEDAPTGNFLALRDNSSSFFLNGEGNQEPSKTFIIEGAKFVYTNVGNREMLRARGPLLQSVFLLIHGTTAREEVLVTTTFLTQLRPEYFQWEVGPYTACSVTCGG
;
A
#
# COMPACT_ATOMS: atom_id res chain seq x y z
N MET A 1 18.72 14.44 -27.39
CA MET A 1 17.48 14.58 -26.60
C MET A 1 17.38 13.34 -25.74
N GLU A 2 17.88 13.38 -24.51
CA GLU A 2 17.64 12.33 -23.53
C GLU A 2 16.63 12.86 -22.53
N LEU A 3 15.52 12.13 -22.42
CA LEU A 3 14.53 12.37 -21.38
C LEU A 3 15.15 11.94 -20.06
N VAL A 4 15.69 12.87 -19.28
CA VAL A 4 15.97 12.59 -17.87
C VAL A 4 14.67 12.79 -17.10
N ASN A 5 13.71 11.91 -17.36
CA ASN A 5 12.49 11.81 -16.58
C ASN A 5 12.85 11.09 -15.28
N GLN A 6 13.38 11.82 -14.28
CA GLN A 6 13.66 11.20 -12.99
C GLN A 6 12.34 10.95 -12.27
N VAL A 7 11.72 9.81 -12.56
CA VAL A 7 10.67 9.23 -11.72
C VAL A 7 11.34 8.85 -10.40
N ILE A 8 11.26 9.75 -9.41
CA ILE A 8 11.81 9.49 -8.08
C ILE A 8 10.85 8.56 -7.34
N CYS A 9 11.28 7.31 -7.15
CA CYS A 9 10.60 6.38 -6.26
C CYS A 9 10.99 6.69 -4.81
N ARG A 10 10.00 6.89 -3.95
CA ARG A 10 10.20 7.04 -2.50
C ARG A 10 9.75 5.78 -1.79
N SER A 11 10.59 5.28 -0.88
CA SER A 11 10.23 4.23 0.05
C SER A 11 9.63 4.81 1.32
N PHE A 12 8.57 4.16 1.81
CA PHE A 12 7.96 4.42 3.09
C PHE A 12 8.14 3.18 3.97
N LEU A 13 8.53 3.41 5.22
CA LEU A 13 8.56 2.42 6.28
C LEU A 13 8.00 3.09 7.53
N THR A 14 6.99 2.48 8.12
CA THR A 14 6.39 2.93 9.38
C THR A 14 6.14 1.75 10.29
N GLN A 15 6.33 1.98 11.58
CA GLN A 15 5.89 1.08 12.64
C GLN A 15 4.76 1.79 13.38
N SER A 16 3.59 1.19 13.37
CA SER A 16 2.37 1.79 13.92
C SER A 16 1.91 0.98 15.14
N PRO A 17 2.28 1.38 16.37
CA PRO A 17 1.69 0.80 17.58
C PRO A 17 0.20 1.17 17.63
N THR A 18 -0.66 0.17 17.71
CA THR A 18 -2.11 0.34 17.66
C THR A 18 -2.77 -0.53 18.73
N THR A 19 -3.62 0.06 19.55
CA THR A 19 -4.36 -0.65 20.61
C THR A 19 -5.86 -0.57 20.32
N PRO A 20 -6.41 -1.50 19.52
CA PRO A 20 -7.82 -1.45 19.17
C PRO A 20 -8.70 -1.73 20.39
N ALA A 21 -9.86 -1.07 20.43
CA ALA A 21 -10.90 -1.44 21.39
C ALA A 21 -11.54 -2.78 20.98
N PRO A 22 -12.08 -3.56 21.94
CA PRO A 22 -12.79 -4.79 21.64
C PRO A 22 -13.93 -4.57 20.64
N SER A 23 -14.02 -5.41 19.63
CA SER A 23 -15.00 -5.35 18.53
C SER A 23 -14.95 -4.07 17.69
N GLU A 24 -13.83 -3.35 17.68
CA GLU A 24 -13.66 -2.10 16.94
C GLU A 24 -12.47 -2.17 15.98
N TYR A 25 -12.58 -1.43 14.88
CA TYR A 25 -11.50 -1.25 13.90
C TYR A 25 -10.72 0.02 14.20
N SER A 26 -9.39 -0.10 14.28
CA SER A 26 -8.47 1.03 14.44
C SER A 26 -7.61 1.20 13.19
N LEU A 27 -7.45 2.44 12.74
CA LEU A 27 -6.61 2.76 11.58
C LEU A 27 -5.13 2.58 11.93
N VAL A 28 -4.43 1.77 11.15
CA VAL A 28 -2.99 1.53 11.26
C VAL A 28 -2.21 2.40 10.27
N ALA A 29 -2.66 2.39 9.01
CA ALA A 29 -2.05 3.17 7.92
C ALA A 29 -3.03 3.37 6.75
N THR A 30 -2.76 4.38 5.94
CA THR A 30 -3.40 4.54 4.63
C THR A 30 -2.38 4.22 3.54
N LEU A 31 -2.68 3.21 2.72
CA LEU A 31 -1.90 2.88 1.53
C LEU A 31 -2.42 3.77 0.39
N PRO A 32 -1.65 4.76 -0.09
CA PRO A 32 -2.15 5.72 -1.08
C PRO A 32 -2.28 5.09 -2.47
N ALA A 33 -3.12 5.69 -3.32
CA ALA A 33 -3.11 5.40 -4.75
C ALA A 33 -1.68 5.54 -5.32
N GLY A 34 -1.29 4.62 -6.19
CA GLY A 34 0.06 4.50 -6.73
C GLY A 34 1.07 3.79 -5.81
N ALA A 35 0.70 3.43 -4.58
CA ALA A 35 1.55 2.61 -3.72
C ALA A 35 1.73 1.21 -4.33
N TRP A 36 2.98 0.75 -4.39
CA TRP A 36 3.36 -0.54 -4.94
C TRP A 36 4.45 -1.19 -4.08
N ASN A 37 4.71 -2.47 -4.30
CA ASN A 37 5.61 -3.26 -3.45
C ASN A 37 5.29 -3.11 -1.96
N ILE A 38 4.01 -3.27 -1.62
CA ILE A 38 3.47 -3.14 -0.27
C ILE A 38 3.81 -4.41 0.51
N GLU A 39 4.29 -4.24 1.74
CA GLU A 39 4.45 -5.30 2.71
C GLU A 39 3.99 -4.79 4.08
N VAL A 40 3.07 -5.53 4.70
CA VAL A 40 2.53 -5.28 6.04
C VAL A 40 2.74 -6.54 6.85
N GLN A 41 3.22 -6.39 8.08
CA GLN A 41 3.47 -7.50 8.97
C GLN A 41 3.22 -7.10 10.42
N GLU A 42 2.60 -8.01 11.18
CA GLU A 42 2.61 -7.93 12.63
C GLU A 42 3.97 -8.41 13.18
N ASP A 43 4.52 -7.63 14.11
CA ASP A 43 5.83 -7.92 14.68
C ASP A 43 5.78 -9.13 15.62
N ALA A 44 4.66 -9.32 16.31
CA ALA A 44 4.36 -10.46 17.17
C ALA A 44 2.93 -10.97 16.93
N PRO A 45 2.67 -12.27 17.14
CA PRO A 45 1.33 -12.82 17.02
C PRO A 45 0.43 -12.27 18.13
N THR A 46 -0.79 -11.87 17.78
CA THR A 46 -1.78 -11.38 18.74
C THR A 46 -3.14 -12.07 18.51
N GLY A 47 -4.09 -11.81 19.40
CA GLY A 47 -5.49 -12.21 19.18
C GLY A 47 -6.28 -11.27 18.26
N ASN A 48 -5.68 -10.14 17.85
CA ASN A 48 -6.29 -9.17 16.94
C ASN A 48 -5.99 -9.57 15.50
N PHE A 49 -6.63 -8.90 14.53
CA PHE A 49 -6.37 -9.19 13.13
C PHE A 49 -6.46 -7.97 12.20
N LEU A 50 -5.59 -7.96 11.20
CA LEU A 50 -5.51 -7.00 10.12
C LEU A 50 -6.78 -7.04 9.26
N ALA A 51 -7.19 -5.87 8.78
CA ALA A 51 -8.28 -5.75 7.82
C ALA A 51 -7.94 -4.70 6.76
N LEU A 52 -8.54 -4.88 5.57
CA LEU A 52 -8.43 -3.92 4.47
C LEU A 52 -9.80 -3.39 4.12
N ARG A 53 -9.91 -2.06 4.02
CA ARG A 53 -11.16 -1.36 3.70
C ARG A 53 -10.96 -0.31 2.63
N ASP A 54 -11.97 -0.08 1.81
CA ASP A 54 -12.02 1.04 0.88
C ASP A 54 -12.44 2.36 1.57
N ASN A 55 -12.53 3.43 0.79
CA ASN A 55 -13.01 4.74 1.25
C ASN A 55 -14.52 4.83 1.47
N SER A 56 -15.28 3.86 0.94
CA SER A 56 -16.74 3.75 1.07
C SER A 56 -17.16 2.84 2.24
N SER A 57 -16.21 2.42 3.09
CA SER A 57 -16.39 1.51 4.22
C SER A 57 -16.71 0.06 3.87
N SER A 58 -16.49 -0.35 2.62
CA SER A 58 -16.54 -1.75 2.19
C SER A 58 -15.22 -2.46 2.51
N PHE A 59 -15.31 -3.68 3.04
CA PHE A 59 -14.14 -4.48 3.40
C PHE A 59 -13.70 -5.39 2.26
N PHE A 60 -12.40 -5.39 2.00
CA PHE A 60 -11.73 -6.31 1.09
C PHE A 60 -11.21 -7.57 1.79
N LEU A 61 -10.86 -7.42 3.07
CA LEU A 61 -10.31 -8.47 3.91
C LEU A 61 -10.78 -8.27 5.36
N ASN A 62 -11.19 -9.36 5.99
CA ASN A 62 -11.49 -9.45 7.43
C ASN A 62 -12.49 -8.38 7.92
N GLY A 63 -13.58 -8.22 7.17
CA GLY A 63 -14.70 -7.34 7.51
C GLY A 63 -15.67 -7.96 8.52
N GLU A 64 -16.53 -7.13 9.08
CA GLU A 64 -17.65 -7.57 9.95
C GLU A 64 -17.20 -8.39 11.18
N GLY A 65 -15.99 -8.16 11.67
CA GLY A 65 -15.43 -8.89 12.82
C GLY A 65 -15.03 -10.34 12.53
N ASN A 66 -14.95 -10.73 11.25
CA ASN A 66 -14.63 -12.11 10.85
C ASN A 66 -13.22 -12.21 10.28
N GLN A 67 -12.37 -13.04 10.88
CA GLN A 67 -11.04 -13.35 10.35
C GLN A 67 -11.12 -14.47 9.30
N GLU A 68 -10.66 -14.16 8.09
CA GLU A 68 -10.64 -15.08 6.97
C GLU A 68 -9.36 -15.94 6.97
N PRO A 69 -9.37 -17.13 6.33
CA PRO A 69 -8.16 -17.92 6.14
C PRO A 69 -7.17 -17.22 5.18
N SER A 70 -5.91 -17.67 5.20
CA SER A 70 -4.89 -17.25 4.25
C SER A 70 -5.40 -17.34 2.81
N LYS A 71 -5.35 -16.24 2.06
CA LYS A 71 -5.91 -16.15 0.71
C LYS A 71 -5.15 -15.19 -0.18
N THR A 72 -5.38 -15.31 -1.48
CA THR A 72 -4.89 -14.39 -2.51
C THR A 72 -6.09 -13.76 -3.21
N PHE A 73 -6.05 -12.45 -3.40
CA PHE A 73 -7.15 -11.68 -4.00
C PHE A 73 -6.61 -10.47 -4.77
N ILE A 74 -7.45 -9.86 -5.59
CA ILE A 74 -7.09 -8.67 -6.37
C ILE A 74 -8.06 -7.55 -5.99
N ILE A 75 -7.52 -6.41 -5.53
CA ILE A 75 -8.27 -5.20 -5.19
C ILE A 75 -7.51 -4.00 -5.72
N GLU A 76 -8.24 -2.97 -6.14
CA GLU A 76 -7.66 -1.72 -6.64
C GLU A 76 -6.50 -1.94 -7.64
N GLY A 77 -6.63 -2.92 -8.54
CA GLY A 77 -5.62 -3.25 -9.54
C GLY A 77 -4.38 -3.99 -9.05
N ALA A 78 -4.24 -4.24 -7.74
CA ALA A 78 -3.10 -4.94 -7.15
C ALA A 78 -3.49 -6.33 -6.62
N LYS A 79 -2.62 -7.31 -6.86
CA LYS A 79 -2.74 -8.66 -6.28
C LYS A 79 -2.17 -8.66 -4.87
N PHE A 80 -3.02 -8.96 -3.89
CA PHE A 80 -2.68 -9.14 -2.49
C PHE A 80 -2.54 -10.62 -2.15
N VAL A 81 -1.54 -10.93 -1.33
CA VAL A 81 -1.34 -12.23 -0.69
C VAL A 81 -1.42 -11.99 0.81
N TYR A 82 -2.42 -12.58 1.44
CA TYR A 82 -2.65 -12.55 2.88
C TYR A 82 -2.30 -13.92 3.47
N THR A 83 -1.47 -13.92 4.50
CA THR A 83 -1.12 -15.12 5.26
C THR A 83 -1.32 -14.89 6.74
N ASN A 84 -1.94 -15.85 7.41
CA ASN A 84 -1.98 -15.98 8.85
C ASN A 84 -1.35 -17.33 9.22
N VAL A 85 -0.18 -17.28 9.84
CA VAL A 85 0.55 -18.47 10.30
C VAL A 85 0.86 -18.32 11.78
N GLY A 86 0.25 -19.16 12.61
CA GLY A 86 0.43 -19.11 14.06
C GLY A 86 0.01 -17.77 14.67
N ASN A 87 -1.10 -17.19 14.19
CA ASN A 87 -1.64 -15.87 14.57
C ASN A 87 -0.71 -14.70 14.26
N ARG A 88 0.29 -14.90 13.40
CA ARG A 88 1.09 -13.80 12.85
C ARG A 88 0.63 -13.52 11.44
N GLU A 89 0.08 -12.33 11.23
CA GLU A 89 -0.45 -11.93 9.94
C GLU A 89 0.54 -11.14 9.09
N MET A 90 0.44 -11.35 7.78
CA MET A 90 1.23 -10.65 6.77
C MET A 90 0.41 -10.41 5.51
N LEU A 91 0.57 -9.22 4.93
CA LEU A 91 0.01 -8.84 3.62
C LEU A 91 1.13 -8.40 2.69
N ARG A 92 1.12 -8.87 1.45
CA ARG A 92 2.03 -8.43 0.39
C ARG A 92 1.28 -8.10 -0.89
N ALA A 93 1.63 -7.00 -1.54
CA ALA A 93 1.09 -6.64 -2.85
C ALA A 93 2.15 -6.03 -3.78
N ARG A 94 2.13 -6.42 -5.07
CA ARG A 94 3.16 -6.01 -6.06
C ARG A 94 2.73 -4.86 -6.98
N GLY A 95 1.45 -4.79 -7.34
CA GLY A 95 0.95 -3.78 -8.29
C GLY A 95 0.74 -2.41 -7.64
N PRO A 96 0.77 -1.32 -8.43
CA PRO A 96 0.32 -0.02 -7.94
C PRO A 96 -1.18 -0.06 -7.64
N LEU A 97 -1.56 0.49 -6.50
CA LEU A 97 -2.97 0.68 -6.15
C LEU A 97 -3.63 1.72 -7.06
N LEU A 98 -4.83 1.44 -7.56
CA LEU A 98 -5.63 2.39 -8.33
C LEU A 98 -6.28 3.44 -7.43
N GLN A 99 -6.70 3.05 -6.23
CA GLN A 99 -7.26 3.93 -5.20
C GLN A 99 -6.62 3.65 -3.84
N SER A 100 -6.78 4.58 -2.91
CA SER A 100 -6.28 4.39 -1.54
C SER A 100 -6.99 3.24 -0.83
N VAL A 101 -6.24 2.47 -0.06
CA VAL A 101 -6.74 1.35 0.77
C VAL A 101 -6.39 1.63 2.22
N PHE A 102 -7.35 1.47 3.12
CA PHE A 102 -7.15 1.64 4.56
C PHE A 102 -6.71 0.31 5.16
N LEU A 103 -5.55 0.31 5.80
CA LEU A 103 -5.05 -0.78 6.63
C LEU A 103 -5.54 -0.55 8.07
N LEU A 104 -6.31 -1.50 8.56
CA LEU A 104 -6.95 -1.46 9.87
C LEU A 104 -6.49 -2.65 10.71
N ILE A 105 -6.74 -2.57 12.00
CA ILE A 105 -6.69 -3.71 12.91
C ILE A 105 -8.00 -3.80 13.70
N HIS A 106 -8.57 -5.00 13.77
CA HIS A 106 -9.77 -5.30 14.53
C HIS A 106 -9.39 -5.83 15.92
N GLY A 107 -9.90 -5.18 16.96
CA GLY A 107 -9.74 -5.65 18.34
C GLY A 107 -10.69 -6.80 18.65
N THR A 108 -10.19 -7.89 19.22
CA THR A 108 -11.06 -9.00 19.66
C THR A 108 -11.56 -8.79 21.08
N THR A 109 -11.03 -9.49 22.07
CA THR A 109 -11.57 -9.49 23.45
C THR A 109 -10.72 -8.68 24.43
N ALA A 110 -9.40 -8.65 24.24
CA ALA A 110 -8.47 -7.93 25.09
C ALA A 110 -7.98 -6.66 24.40
N ARG A 111 -7.80 -5.58 25.19
CA ARG A 111 -7.05 -4.41 24.74
C ARG A 111 -5.57 -4.73 24.80
N GLU A 112 -5.08 -5.34 23.74
CA GLU A 112 -3.67 -5.64 23.52
C GLU A 112 -3.11 -4.65 22.50
N GLU A 113 -1.90 -4.13 22.76
CA GLU A 113 -1.18 -3.31 21.80
C GLU A 113 -0.60 -4.22 20.71
N VAL A 114 -0.78 -3.82 19.45
CA VAL A 114 -0.22 -4.51 18.29
C VAL A 114 0.72 -3.57 17.58
N LEU A 115 1.93 -4.05 17.30
CA LEU A 115 2.90 -3.33 16.50
C LEU A 115 2.87 -3.85 15.06
N VAL A 116 2.46 -2.97 14.14
CA VAL A 116 2.36 -3.30 12.72
C VAL A 116 3.42 -2.53 11.94
N THR A 117 4.29 -3.27 11.26
CA THR A 117 5.28 -2.71 10.32
C THR A 117 4.65 -2.65 8.94
N THR A 118 4.61 -1.45 8.34
CA THR A 118 4.11 -1.22 6.98
C THR A 118 5.19 -0.60 6.12
N THR A 119 5.41 -1.18 4.94
CA THR A 119 6.33 -0.65 3.93
C THR A 119 5.66 -0.61 2.56
N PHE A 120 5.98 0.41 1.77
CA PHE A 120 5.57 0.50 0.37
C PHE A 120 6.46 1.48 -0.38
N LEU A 121 6.45 1.37 -1.70
CA LEU A 121 7.04 2.34 -2.62
C LEU A 121 5.92 3.19 -3.21
N THR A 122 6.20 4.45 -3.50
CA THR A 122 5.30 5.32 -4.28
C THR A 122 6.12 6.26 -5.15
N GLN A 123 5.52 6.70 -6.26
CA GLN A 123 6.14 7.70 -7.13
C GLN A 123 5.86 9.09 -6.55
N LEU A 124 6.90 9.88 -6.34
CA LEU A 124 6.72 11.31 -6.23
C LEU A 124 6.36 11.80 -7.64
N ARG A 125 5.11 12.22 -7.85
CA ARG A 125 4.83 13.08 -9.01
C ARG A 125 5.59 14.38 -8.76
N PRO A 126 6.54 14.79 -9.62
CA PRO A 126 7.05 16.15 -9.54
C PRO A 126 5.85 17.08 -9.72
N GLU A 127 5.70 18.07 -8.84
CA GLU A 127 4.59 19.04 -8.87
C GLU A 127 4.59 19.90 -10.16
N TYR A 128 5.67 19.83 -10.94
CA TYR A 128 5.86 20.57 -12.18
C TYR A 128 6.71 19.77 -13.16
N PHE A 129 6.31 19.77 -14.42
CA PHE A 129 7.19 19.42 -15.53
C PHE A 129 7.92 20.71 -15.93
N GLN A 130 9.25 20.71 -15.92
CA GLN A 130 10.05 21.80 -16.46
C GLN A 130 10.50 21.45 -17.87
N TRP A 131 10.19 22.31 -18.82
CA TRP A 131 10.73 22.29 -20.18
C TRP A 131 11.93 23.22 -20.24
N GLU A 132 13.06 22.70 -20.71
CA GLU A 132 14.19 23.53 -21.13
C GLU A 132 14.31 23.49 -22.64
N VAL A 133 14.33 24.66 -23.27
CA VAL A 133 14.60 24.78 -24.71
C VAL A 133 16.11 24.67 -24.91
N GLY A 134 16.56 23.50 -25.36
CA GLY A 134 17.94 23.30 -25.80
C GLY A 134 18.22 23.92 -27.18
N PRO A 135 19.48 24.12 -27.55
CA PRO A 135 19.85 24.61 -28.88
C PRO A 135 19.33 23.66 -29.98
N TYR A 136 18.89 24.25 -31.10
CA TYR A 136 18.49 23.49 -32.28
C TYR A 136 19.67 22.64 -32.78
N THR A 137 19.40 21.35 -33.01
CA THR A 137 20.35 20.45 -33.68
C THR A 137 20.00 20.36 -35.15
N ALA A 138 21.01 20.16 -36.01
CA ALA A 138 20.76 19.89 -37.42
C ALA A 138 19.88 18.64 -37.56
N CYS A 139 18.91 18.68 -38.48
CA CYS A 139 18.05 17.54 -38.77
C CYS A 139 18.92 16.32 -39.13
N SER A 140 18.71 15.20 -38.44
CA SER A 140 19.48 13.97 -38.68
C SER A 140 19.15 13.28 -40.00
N VAL A 141 18.05 13.68 -40.63
CA VAL A 141 17.60 13.18 -41.93
C VAL A 141 16.96 14.31 -42.73
N THR A 142 17.16 14.29 -44.04
CA THR A 142 16.33 15.04 -44.99
C THR A 142 15.10 14.20 -45.31
N CYS A 143 13.90 14.70 -45.02
CA CYS A 143 12.67 14.14 -45.54
C CYS A 143 12.17 14.98 -46.72
N GLY A 144 11.71 14.31 -47.77
CA GLY A 144 11.17 14.95 -48.98
C GLY A 144 12.10 14.82 -50.18
N GLY A 145 11.85 13.78 -50.98
CA GLY A 145 12.20 13.75 -52.41
C GLY A 145 11.03 14.23 -53.23
#